data_AF-A0A4Y2NG60-F1
#
_entry.id   AF-A0A4Y2NG60-F1
#
_cell.length_a   1.000
_cell.length_b   1.000
_cell.length_c   1.000
_cell.angle_alpha   90.00
_cell.angle_beta   90.00
_cell.angle_gamma   90.00
#
_symmetry.space_group_name_H-M   'P 1'
#
loop_
_entity.id
_entity.type
_entity.pdbx_description
1 polymer ?
#
loop_
_entity_poly.entity_id
_entity_poly.type
_entity_poly.pdbx_seq_one_letter_code
_entity_poly.pdbx_strand_id
1 'polypeptide(L)'
;MNSNTHLEGQSTRATHLYQNLLKIAGKSWGVPMNHRRALYKTVIERVLAHGAVALCLEPTLRISRKLSTIQRPFLLAISGAYRTTSTAALQVILGIPPLHLQLQREARGTALFRLRLPLSTNVSDIDPSEIEEKATG
;
A
#
# COMPACT_ATOMS: atom_id res chain seq x y z
N MET A 1 -23.29 -0.84 2.63
CA MET A 1 -22.31 -1.96 2.58
C MET A 1 -21.30 -1.77 3.71
N ASN A 2 -21.07 -2.77 4.57
CA ASN A 2 -20.20 -2.65 5.75
C ASN A 2 -18.72 -2.69 5.33
N SER A 3 -17.96 -1.61 5.58
CA SER A 3 -16.55 -1.49 5.19
C SER A 3 -15.66 -2.64 5.66
N ASN A 4 -16.02 -3.31 6.77
CA ASN A 4 -15.29 -4.47 7.28
C ASN A 4 -15.40 -5.71 6.40
N THR A 5 -16.57 -5.99 5.81
CA THR A 5 -16.77 -7.21 5.01
C THR A 5 -16.00 -7.15 3.69
N HIS A 6 -15.94 -5.96 3.09
CA HIS A 6 -15.13 -5.75 1.88
C HIS A 6 -13.64 -5.91 2.15
N LEU A 7 -13.16 -5.42 3.30
CA LEU A 7 -11.76 -5.48 3.67
C LEU A 7 -11.31 -6.91 4.06
N GLU A 8 -12.20 -7.73 4.62
CA GLU A 8 -11.95 -9.17 4.76
C GLU A 8 -11.82 -9.86 3.39
N GLY A 9 -12.73 -9.57 2.45
CA GLY A 9 -12.63 -10.12 1.10
C GLY A 9 -11.32 -9.74 0.39
N GLN A 10 -10.85 -8.50 0.58
CA GLN A 10 -9.54 -8.07 0.07
C GLN A 10 -8.37 -8.79 0.75
N SER A 11 -8.46 -9.05 2.06
CA SER A 11 -7.46 -9.84 2.78
C SER A 11 -7.34 -11.28 2.24
N THR A 12 -8.48 -11.93 1.94
CA THR A 12 -8.49 -13.28 1.35
C THR A 12 -7.84 -13.28 -0.03
N ARG A 13 -8.18 -12.31 -0.89
CA ARG A 13 -7.55 -12.17 -2.22
C ARG A 13 -6.06 -11.90 -2.11
N ALA A 14 -5.65 -11.03 -1.19
CA ALA A 14 -4.25 -10.75 -0.92
C ALA A 14 -3.49 -12.02 -0.50
N THR A 15 -4.11 -12.86 0.32
CA THR A 15 -3.51 -14.12 0.77
C THR A 15 -3.25 -15.07 -0.41
N HIS A 16 -4.21 -15.19 -1.33
CA HIS A 16 -4.03 -16.01 -2.53
C HIS A 16 -2.94 -15.45 -3.45
N LEU A 17 -2.90 -14.14 -3.67
CA LEU A 17 -1.84 -13.48 -4.45
C LEU A 17 -0.47 -13.65 -3.80
N TYR A 18 -0.40 -13.57 -2.47
CA TYR A 18 0.83 -13.79 -1.71
C TYR A 18 1.36 -15.21 -1.89
N GLN A 19 0.49 -16.22 -1.80
CA GLN A 19 0.87 -17.61 -2.07
C GLN A 19 1.41 -17.79 -3.49
N ASN A 20 0.80 -17.14 -4.49
CA ASN A 20 1.29 -17.19 -5.86
C ASN A 20 2.65 -16.49 -6.02
N LEU A 21 2.89 -15.38 -5.33
CA LEU A 21 4.19 -14.72 -5.32
C LEU A 21 5.27 -15.61 -4.70
N LEU A 22 4.94 -16.34 -3.62
CA LEU A 22 5.89 -17.27 -2.99
C LEU A 22 6.32 -18.40 -3.93
N LYS A 23 5.42 -18.90 -4.79
CA LYS A 23 5.74 -19.94 -5.79
C LYS A 23 6.84 -19.52 -6.77
N ILE A 24 7.04 -18.21 -6.96
CA ILE A 24 8.06 -17.67 -7.88
C ILE A 24 9.20 -16.95 -7.16
N ALA A 25 9.24 -16.95 -5.82
CA ALA A 25 10.19 -16.19 -5.00
C ALA A 25 11.27 -17.07 -4.33
N GLY A 26 11.74 -18.10 -5.03
CA GLY A 26 12.86 -18.93 -4.56
C GLY A 26 14.19 -18.16 -4.49
N LYS A 27 15.02 -18.45 -3.47
CA LYS A 27 16.33 -17.77 -3.27
C LYS A 27 17.33 -18.03 -4.40
N SER A 28 17.35 -19.22 -4.97
CA SER A 28 18.31 -19.66 -5.99
C SER A 28 17.71 -19.96 -7.36
N TRP A 29 16.39 -20.15 -7.45
CA TRP A 29 15.70 -20.55 -8.69
C TRP A 29 14.51 -19.65 -9.05
N GLY A 30 14.23 -18.64 -8.23
CA GLY A 30 13.09 -17.75 -8.39
C GLY A 30 13.34 -16.55 -9.30
N VAL A 31 12.25 -15.82 -9.55
CA VAL A 31 12.26 -14.59 -10.33
C VAL A 31 13.08 -13.50 -9.61
N PRO A 32 13.91 -12.72 -10.32
CA PRO A 32 14.71 -11.66 -9.70
C PRO A 32 13.86 -10.59 -9.02
N MET A 33 14.41 -9.95 -7.98
CA MET A 33 13.70 -9.01 -7.10
C MET A 33 12.97 -7.90 -7.88
N ASN A 34 13.59 -7.33 -8.91
CA ASN A 34 13.00 -6.25 -9.71
C ASN A 34 11.69 -6.67 -10.40
N HIS A 35 11.60 -7.92 -10.86
CA HIS A 35 10.41 -8.44 -11.52
C HIS A 35 9.31 -8.77 -10.50
N ARG A 36 9.66 -9.32 -9.34
CA ARG A 36 8.71 -9.49 -8.22
C ARG A 36 8.13 -8.15 -7.76
N ARG A 37 8.97 -7.12 -7.67
CA ARG A 37 8.57 -5.74 -7.38
C ARG A 37 7.63 -5.18 -8.45
N ALA A 38 7.92 -5.43 -9.74
CA ALA A 38 7.06 -5.01 -10.84
C ALA A 38 5.68 -5.67 -10.76
N LEU A 39 5.61 -6.98 -10.49
CA LEU A 39 4.35 -7.71 -10.29
C LEU A 39 3.54 -7.15 -9.12
N TYR A 40 4.21 -6.79 -8.02
CA TYR A 40 3.53 -6.15 -6.89
C TYR A 40 2.85 -4.84 -7.31
N LYS A 41 3.59 -3.94 -7.96
CA LYS A 41 3.06 -2.62 -8.37
C LYS A 41 1.97 -2.72 -9.43
N THR A 42 2.09 -3.66 -10.37
CA THR A 42 1.19 -3.75 -11.53
C THR A 42 -0.04 -4.59 -11.28
N VAL A 43 0.06 -5.66 -10.49
CA VAL A 43 -1.04 -6.61 -10.27
C VAL A 43 -1.59 -6.47 -8.86
N ILE A 44 -0.74 -6.64 -7.84
CA ILE A 44 -1.20 -6.74 -6.45
C ILE A 44 -1.78 -5.41 -5.97
N GLU A 45 -1.07 -4.30 -6.18
CA GLU A 45 -1.58 -2.96 -5.86
C GLU A 45 -2.90 -2.67 -6.58
N ARG A 46 -3.05 -3.07 -7.85
CA ARG A 46 -4.27 -2.84 -8.62
C ARG A 46 -5.46 -3.65 -8.10
N VAL A 47 -5.26 -4.92 -7.74
CA VAL A 47 -6.31 -5.75 -7.15
C VAL A 47 -6.76 -5.17 -5.81
N LEU A 48 -5.82 -4.70 -4.99
CA LEU A 48 -6.11 -4.07 -3.70
C LEU A 48 -6.75 -2.68 -3.84
N ALA A 49 -6.42 -1.95 -4.92
CA ALA A 49 -7.02 -0.66 -5.23
C ALA A 49 -8.46 -0.78 -5.75
N HIS A 50 -8.88 -1.96 -6.17
CA HIS A 50 -10.26 -2.20 -6.53
C HIS A 50 -11.18 -1.96 -5.32
N GLY A 51 -12.04 -0.95 -5.39
CA GLY A 51 -12.90 -0.55 -4.27
C GLY A 51 -12.24 0.41 -3.27
N ALA A 52 -11.03 0.91 -3.55
CA ALA A 52 -10.35 1.88 -2.69
C ALA A 52 -11.16 3.17 -2.50
N VAL A 53 -11.96 3.59 -3.50
CA VAL A 53 -12.84 4.77 -3.37
C VAL A 53 -13.78 4.67 -2.17
N ALA A 54 -14.32 3.48 -1.89
CA ALA A 54 -15.25 3.27 -0.79
C ALA A 54 -14.55 3.18 0.59
N LEU A 55 -13.24 2.94 0.63
CA LEU A 55 -12.50 2.63 1.86
C LEU A 55 -11.41 3.65 2.22
N CYS A 56 -10.84 4.34 1.23
CA CYS A 56 -9.58 5.06 1.35
C CYS A 56 -9.65 6.51 0.88
N LEU A 57 -10.84 7.10 0.72
CA LEU A 57 -10.96 8.55 0.53
C LEU A 57 -10.37 9.28 1.77
N GLU A 58 -10.76 8.81 2.95
CA GLU A 58 -10.27 9.23 4.27
C GLU A 58 -10.01 7.98 5.15
N PRO A 59 -8.83 7.33 4.99
CA PRO A 59 -8.54 6.09 5.69
C PRO A 59 -8.32 6.34 7.20
N THR A 60 -9.11 5.67 8.03
CA THR A 60 -8.89 5.68 9.50
C THR A 60 -7.59 4.95 9.87
N LEU A 61 -7.02 5.26 11.05
CA LEU A 61 -5.83 4.58 11.57
C LEU A 61 -5.97 3.05 11.60
N ARG A 62 -7.18 2.54 11.90
CA ARG A 62 -7.48 1.10 11.90
C ARG A 62 -7.33 0.48 10.51
N ILE A 63 -7.83 1.16 9.48
CA ILE A 63 -7.70 0.73 8.07
C ILE A 63 -6.23 0.76 7.66
N SER A 64 -5.52 1.85 7.96
CA SER A 64 -4.10 2.00 7.61
C SER A 64 -3.22 0.91 8.24
N ARG A 65 -3.46 0.56 9.53
CA ARG A 65 -2.76 -0.55 10.19
C ARG A 65 -3.06 -1.89 9.53
N LYS A 66 -4.31 -2.17 9.18
CA LYS A 66 -4.68 -3.45 8.56
C LYS A 66 -4.12 -3.59 7.15
N LEU A 67 -4.09 -2.50 6.37
CA LEU A 67 -3.42 -2.46 5.07
C LEU A 67 -1.91 -2.66 5.20
N SER A 68 -1.27 -2.13 6.26
CA SER A 68 0.15 -2.41 6.54
C SER A 68 0.39 -3.90 6.83
N THR A 69 -0.49 -4.54 7.61
CA THR A 69 -0.44 -5.99 7.85
C THR A 69 -0.60 -6.80 6.56
N ILE A 70 -1.50 -6.39 5.65
CA ILE A 70 -1.70 -7.03 4.35
C ILE A 70 -0.47 -6.84 3.43
N GLN A 71 0.13 -5.65 3.43
CA GLN A 71 1.29 -5.34 2.60
C GLN A 71 2.56 -6.07 3.04
N ARG A 72 2.76 -6.21 4.36
CA ARG A 72 4.02 -6.69 4.95
C ARG A 72 4.54 -8.03 4.38
N PRO A 73 3.71 -9.10 4.25
CA PRO A 73 4.16 -10.37 3.70
C PRO A 73 4.72 -10.24 2.27
N PHE A 74 4.10 -9.40 1.43
CA PHE A 74 4.61 -9.16 0.08
C PHE A 74 5.98 -8.50 0.09
N LEU A 75 6.19 -7.49 0.94
CA LEU A 75 7.49 -6.82 1.03
C LEU A 75 8.59 -7.79 1.43
N LEU A 76 8.32 -8.70 2.38
CA LEU A 76 9.25 -9.76 2.75
C LEU A 76 9.51 -10.74 1.61
N ALA A 77 8.47 -11.16 0.88
CA ALA A 77 8.61 -12.08 -0.24
C ALA A 77 9.37 -11.45 -1.42
N ILE A 78 9.27 -10.14 -1.63
CA ILE A 78 10.01 -9.43 -2.68
C ILE A 78 11.48 -9.27 -2.28
N SER A 79 11.76 -8.77 -1.07
CA SER A 79 13.13 -8.50 -0.62
C SER A 79 13.92 -9.75 -0.23
N GLY A 80 13.25 -10.80 0.24
CA GLY A 80 13.91 -11.94 0.87
C GLY A 80 14.54 -11.63 2.23
N ALA A 81 14.21 -10.47 2.83
CA ALA A 81 14.75 -10.03 4.11
C ALA A 81 14.22 -10.85 5.30
N TYR A 82 14.86 -10.70 6.47
CA TYR A 82 14.45 -11.35 7.69
C TYR A 82 13.05 -10.88 8.15
N ARG A 83 12.33 -11.78 8.84
CA ARG A 83 10.99 -11.49 9.39
C ARG A 83 10.99 -10.39 10.46
N THR A 84 12.15 -10.04 11.02
CA THR A 84 12.32 -8.95 12.00
C THR A 84 12.61 -7.60 11.36
N THR A 85 12.91 -7.55 10.05
CA THR A 85 13.15 -6.29 9.34
C THR A 85 11.89 -5.43 9.36
N SER A 86 12.02 -4.15 9.72
CA SER A 86 10.90 -3.22 9.86
C SER A 86 10.19 -2.98 8.52
N THR A 87 8.86 -2.85 8.54
CA THR A 87 8.07 -2.61 7.32
C THR A 87 8.46 -1.30 6.64
N ALA A 88 8.75 -0.26 7.42
CA ALA A 88 9.19 1.03 6.89
C ALA A 88 10.53 0.93 6.14
N ALA A 89 11.51 0.19 6.68
CA ALA A 89 12.77 -0.02 5.97
C ALA A 89 12.57 -0.80 4.67
N LEU A 90 11.70 -1.82 4.68
CA LEU A 90 11.35 -2.57 3.46
C LEU A 90 10.71 -1.68 2.39
N GLN A 91 9.80 -0.78 2.77
CA GLN A 91 9.16 0.17 1.87
C GLN A 91 10.18 1.09 1.20
N VAL A 92 11.13 1.64 1.98
CA VAL A 92 12.18 2.53 1.47
C VAL A 92 13.12 1.78 0.53
N ILE A 93 13.68 0.65 0.95
CA ILE A 93 14.64 -0.14 0.16
C ILE A 93 14.01 -0.62 -1.15
N LEU A 94 12.74 -1.07 -1.10
CA LEU A 94 12.02 -1.50 -2.28
C LEU A 94 11.42 -0.34 -3.07
N GLY A 95 11.49 0.92 -2.61
CA GLY A 95 10.78 2.06 -3.20
C GLY A 95 9.32 1.72 -3.49
N ILE A 96 8.62 1.17 -2.49
CA ILE A 96 7.20 0.85 -2.48
C ILE A 96 6.57 1.69 -1.37
N PRO A 97 5.64 2.60 -1.67
CA PRO A 97 5.02 3.43 -0.65
C PRO A 97 4.13 2.60 0.30
N PRO A 98 3.80 3.13 1.49
CA PRO A 98 2.78 2.55 2.35
C PRO A 98 1.46 2.34 1.59
N LEU A 99 0.91 1.12 1.68
CA LEU A 99 -0.24 0.72 0.87
C LEU A 99 -1.45 1.66 1.05
N HIS A 100 -1.71 2.14 2.28
CA HIS A 100 -2.83 3.05 2.54
C HIS A 100 -2.70 4.39 1.80
N LEU A 101 -1.49 4.93 1.65
CA LEU A 101 -1.25 6.17 0.88
C LEU A 101 -1.45 5.93 -0.61
N GLN A 102 -0.96 4.80 -1.11
CA GLN A 102 -1.15 4.41 -2.52
C GLN A 102 -2.63 4.23 -2.85
N LEU A 103 -3.38 3.54 -1.98
CA LEU A 103 -4.82 3.36 -2.15
C LEU A 103 -5.60 4.66 -2.02
N GLN A 104 -5.19 5.56 -1.12
CA GLN A 104 -5.79 6.88 -1.00
C GLN A 104 -5.58 7.72 -2.26
N ARG A 105 -4.37 7.68 -2.84
CA ARG A 105 -4.07 8.35 -4.11
C ARG A 105 -4.95 7.82 -5.24
N GLU A 106 -5.06 6.51 -5.39
CA GLU A 106 -5.91 5.86 -6.40
C GLU A 106 -7.41 6.14 -6.17
N ALA A 107 -7.85 6.15 -4.92
CA ALA A 107 -9.21 6.49 -4.53
C ALA A 107 -9.57 7.93 -4.93
N ARG A 108 -8.71 8.90 -4.59
CA ARG A 108 -8.89 10.31 -4.96
C ARG A 108 -8.86 10.50 -6.47
N GLY A 109 -7.91 9.88 -7.17
CA GLY A 109 -7.85 9.93 -8.64
C GLY A 109 -9.12 9.37 -9.29
N THR A 110 -9.62 8.23 -8.80
CA THR A 110 -10.86 7.63 -9.30
C THR A 110 -12.07 8.51 -9.00
N ALA A 111 -12.17 9.06 -7.79
CA ALA A 111 -13.25 9.96 -7.40
C ALA A 111 -13.30 11.21 -8.29
N LEU A 112 -12.14 11.82 -8.55
CA LEU A 112 -12.02 13.04 -9.36
C LEU A 112 -12.26 12.76 -10.86
N PHE A 113 -11.54 11.80 -11.44
CA PHE A 113 -11.56 11.60 -12.90
C PHE A 113 -12.69 10.70 -13.40
N ARG A 114 -13.11 9.70 -12.61
CA ARG A 114 -14.16 8.75 -13.04
C ARG A 114 -15.53 9.11 -12.51
N LEU A 115 -15.61 9.48 -11.24
CA LEU A 115 -16.89 9.79 -10.58
C LEU A 115 -17.24 11.29 -10.58
N ARG A 116 -16.28 12.16 -10.94
CA ARG A 116 -16.42 13.63 -10.93
C ARG A 116 -16.93 14.17 -9.59
N LEU A 117 -16.52 13.53 -8.49
CA LEU A 117 -16.89 13.94 -7.14
C LEU A 117 -16.03 15.15 -6.71
N PRO A 118 -16.62 16.19 -6.12
CA PRO A 118 -15.84 17.25 -5.48
C PRO A 118 -15.08 16.66 -4.29
N LEU A 119 -13.76 16.75 -4.31
CA LEU A 119 -12.91 16.35 -3.19
C LEU A 119 -12.59 17.58 -2.36
N SER A 120 -12.79 17.51 -1.04
CA SER A 120 -12.21 18.49 -0.13
C SER A 120 -10.70 18.33 -0.19
N THR A 121 -10.01 19.23 -0.89
CA THR A 121 -8.58 19.41 -0.74
C THR A 121 -8.35 20.01 0.63
N ASN A 122 -8.38 19.18 1.68
CA ASN A 122 -7.70 19.49 2.94
C ASN A 122 -6.19 19.42 2.67
N VAL A 123 -5.71 20.22 1.73
CA VAL A 123 -4.35 20.74 1.76
C VAL A 123 -4.47 21.78 2.85
N SER A 124 -4.31 21.36 4.11
CA SER A 124 -3.74 22.29 5.07
C SER A 124 -2.47 22.76 4.40
N ASP A 125 -2.44 24.03 4.01
CA ASP A 125 -1.23 24.70 3.58
C ASP A 125 -0.20 24.43 4.67
N ILE A 126 0.66 23.43 4.47
CA ILE A 126 1.79 23.19 5.35
C ILE A 126 2.69 24.37 5.04
N ASP A 127 2.61 25.39 5.88
CA ASP A 127 3.50 26.54 5.81
C ASP A 127 4.93 25.99 5.87
N PRO A 128 5.78 26.23 4.85
CA PRO A 128 7.17 25.80 4.87
C PRO A 128 7.91 26.18 6.16
N SER A 129 7.46 27.25 6.82
CA SER A 129 7.98 27.75 8.10
C SER A 129 7.84 26.76 9.26
N GLU A 130 6.84 25.85 9.25
CA GLU A 130 6.66 24.84 10.31
C GLU A 130 7.69 23.70 10.25
N ILE A 131 8.36 23.53 9.11
CA ILE A 131 9.35 22.46 8.90
C ILE A 131 10.74 22.89 9.38
N GLU A 132 11.06 24.19 9.32
CA GLU A 132 12.38 24.72 9.69
C GLU A 132 12.62 24.80 11.21
N GLU A 133 11.57 24.96 12.03
CA GLU A 133 11.76 25.21 13.48
C GLU A 133 12.25 23.97 14.27
N LYS A 134 12.14 22.76 13.71
CA LYS A 134 12.55 21.52 14.40
C LYS A 134 13.95 20.99 14.08
N ALA A 135 14.75 21.72 13.31
CA ALA A 135 16.13 21.33 12.99
C ALA A 135 17.20 21.91 13.92
N THR A 136 16.84 22.69 14.94
CA THR A 136 17.79 23.20 15.93
C THR A 136 17.62 22.45 17.25
N GLY A 137 18.50 21.47 17.48
CA GLY A 137 18.58 20.66 18.70
C GLY A 137 19.54 19.50 18.55
#